data_AF-A0A7S8HFV6-F1
#
_entry.id   AF-A0A7S8HFV6-F1
#
_cell.length_a   1.000
_cell.length_b   1.000
_cell.length_c   1.000
_cell.angle_alpha   90.00
_cell.angle_beta   90.00
_cell.angle_gamma   90.00
#
_symmetry.space_group_name_H-M   'P 1'
#
loop_
_entity.id
_entity.type
_entity.pdbx_description
1 polymer ?
#
loop_
_entity_poly.entity_id
_entity_poly.type
_entity_poly.pdbx_seq_one_letter_code
_entity_poly.pdbx_strand_id
1 'polypeptide(L)'
;MRNKWMLPWYGIVKVEIEAKSIERNLNSILKSGIHIWSIERTGTTSASFHMSLQDIKKLRHLARDLDARFSFKRGTGAPFLMKRAWNNNGFVLGMFLFFFVLFMLSNIVWGININGASPETEHQISKELDKMG
;
A
#
# COMPACT_ATOMS: atom_id res chain seq x y z
N MET A 1 18.84 5.60 -11.41
CA MET A 1 18.87 4.62 -10.30
C MET A 1 17.50 4.65 -9.61
N ARG A 2 16.67 3.61 -9.72
CA ARG A 2 15.32 3.58 -9.12
C ARG A 2 15.45 3.07 -7.67
N ASN A 3 15.18 3.93 -6.69
CA ASN A 3 15.37 3.63 -5.27
C ASN A 3 14.54 2.41 -4.83
N LYS A 4 15.23 1.37 -4.33
CA LYS A 4 14.62 0.13 -3.78
C LYS A 4 13.60 0.40 -2.65
N TRP A 5 13.68 1.58 -2.03
CA TRP A 5 12.83 2.02 -0.93
C TRP A 5 11.38 2.36 -1.36
N MET A 6 11.13 2.59 -2.66
CA MET A 6 9.77 2.84 -3.18
C MET A 6 9.05 1.59 -3.69
N LEU A 7 9.74 0.44 -3.76
CA LEU A 7 9.14 -0.84 -4.16
C LEU A 7 7.93 -1.28 -3.30
N PRO A 8 7.88 -1.07 -1.96
CA PRO A 8 6.74 -1.49 -1.16
C PRO A 8 5.45 -0.71 -1.48
N TRP A 9 5.55 0.51 -1.99
CA TRP A 9 4.39 1.36 -2.34
C TRP A 9 3.71 0.88 -3.62
N TYR A 10 4.49 0.40 -4.59
CA TYR A 10 3.97 -0.01 -5.90
C TYR A 10 3.59 -1.50 -5.99
N GLY A 11 3.97 -2.30 -4.99
CA GLY A 11 3.66 -3.73 -4.95
C GLY A 11 4.69 -4.59 -5.67
N ILE A 12 4.89 -5.80 -5.15
CA ILE A 12 5.89 -6.76 -5.61
C ILE A 12 5.15 -7.98 -6.17
N VAL A 13 5.67 -8.57 -7.25
CA VAL A 13 5.11 -9.81 -7.81
C VAL A 13 6.20 -10.85 -7.96
N LYS A 14 5.91 -12.07 -7.48
CA LYS A 14 6.73 -13.25 -7.73
C LYS A 14 6.33 -13.84 -9.08
N VAL A 15 7.30 -13.88 -9.99
CA VAL A 15 7.18 -14.41 -11.34
C VAL A 15 8.07 -15.64 -11.45
N GLU A 16 7.54 -16.69 -12.04
CA GLU A 16 8.29 -17.89 -12.40
C GLU A 16 8.46 -17.90 -13.92
N ILE A 17 9.68 -18.16 -14.37
CA ILE A 17 10.05 -18.29 -15.78
C ILE A 17 10.52 -19.71 -16.03
N GLU A 18 9.99 -20.31 -17.09
CA GLU A 18 10.40 -21.61 -17.60
C GLU A 18 10.89 -21.44 -19.04
N ALA A 19 12.17 -21.71 -19.27
CA ALA A 19 12.81 -21.54 -20.58
C ALA A 19 14.03 -22.43 -20.74
N LYS A 20 14.38 -22.78 -21.97
CA LYS A 20 15.61 -23.53 -22.29
C LYS A 20 16.88 -22.80 -21.85
N SER A 21 16.90 -21.47 -21.93
CA SER A 21 18.02 -20.64 -21.47
C SER A 21 17.54 -19.51 -20.57
N ILE A 22 17.58 -19.75 -19.27
CA ILE A 22 17.13 -18.78 -18.26
C ILE A 22 17.99 -17.52 -18.29
N GLU A 23 19.32 -17.66 -18.41
CA GLU A 23 20.26 -16.55 -18.33
C GLU A 23 20.10 -15.54 -19.46
N ARG A 24 19.88 -16.03 -20.69
CA ARG A 24 19.64 -15.15 -21.86
C ARG A 24 18.34 -14.35 -21.69
N ASN A 25 17.29 -14.98 -21.19
CA ASN A 25 16.01 -14.32 -20.95
C ASN A 25 16.12 -13.30 -19.80
N LEU A 26 16.76 -13.66 -18.68
CA LEU A 26 17.00 -12.74 -17.56
C LEU A 26 17.83 -11.53 -17.99
N ASN A 27 18.87 -11.73 -18.80
CA ASN A 27 19.69 -10.64 -19.30
C ASN A 27 18.89 -9.71 -20.22
N SER A 28 18.01 -10.26 -21.07
CA SER A 28 17.12 -9.46 -21.91
C SER A 28 16.13 -8.62 -21.08
N ILE A 29 15.60 -9.18 -20.00
CA ILE A 29 14.73 -8.48 -19.04
C ILE A 29 15.51 -7.32 -18.39
N LEU A 30 16.74 -7.56 -17.92
CA LEU A 30 17.57 -6.50 -17.32
C LEU A 30 17.90 -5.38 -18.32
N LYS A 31 18.21 -5.73 -19.57
CA LYS A 31 18.48 -4.76 -20.66
C LYS A 31 17.27 -3.87 -20.97
N SER A 32 16.06 -4.38 -20.80
CA SER A 32 14.83 -3.59 -21.01
C SER A 32 14.54 -2.57 -19.90
N GLY A 33 15.39 -2.50 -18.87
CA GLY A 33 15.24 -1.61 -17.73
C GLY A 33 14.32 -2.14 -16.63
N ILE A 34 13.88 -3.41 -16.73
CA ILE A 34 13.13 -4.08 -15.67
C ILE A 34 14.09 -4.51 -14.58
N HIS A 35 13.85 -4.05 -13.37
CA HIS A 35 14.64 -4.43 -12.20
C HIS A 35 14.01 -5.66 -11.55
N ILE A 36 14.81 -6.72 -11.45
CA ILE A 36 14.46 -7.99 -10.80
C ILE A 36 15.33 -8.21 -9.56
N TRP A 37 14.79 -8.88 -8.55
CA TRP A 37 15.51 -9.22 -7.32
C TRP A 37 15.11 -10.61 -6.81
N SER A 38 15.90 -11.17 -5.89
CA SER A 38 15.63 -12.48 -5.27
C SER A 38 15.37 -13.55 -6.34
N ILE A 39 16.39 -13.79 -7.17
CA ILE A 39 16.37 -14.80 -8.22
C ILE A 39 16.71 -16.14 -7.57
N GLU A 40 15.77 -17.07 -7.61
CA GLU A 40 15.91 -18.43 -7.10
C GLU A 40 15.75 -19.41 -8.25
N ARG A 41 16.73 -20.27 -8.49
CA ARG A 41 16.59 -21.35 -9.48
C ARG A 41 15.76 -22.47 -8.85
N THR A 42 14.63 -22.79 -9.47
CA THR A 42 13.70 -23.83 -8.99
C THR A 42 13.94 -25.17 -9.70
N GLY A 43 14.66 -25.16 -10.84
CA GLY A 43 15.07 -26.34 -11.58
C GLY A 43 16.13 -26.04 -12.64
N THR A 44 16.38 -27.01 -13.54
CA THR A 44 17.32 -26.86 -14.67
C THR A 44 16.79 -25.90 -15.74
N THR A 45 15.47 -25.85 -15.93
CA THR A 45 14.79 -24.99 -16.91
C THR A 45 13.85 -23.96 -16.28
N SER A 46 13.75 -23.92 -14.95
CA SER A 46 12.86 -23.02 -14.22
C SER A 46 13.58 -22.14 -13.19
N ALA A 47 13.21 -20.87 -13.15
CA ALA A 47 13.65 -19.92 -12.14
C ALA A 47 12.49 -19.04 -11.68
N SER A 48 12.56 -18.57 -10.45
CA SER A 48 11.63 -17.59 -9.90
C SER A 48 12.36 -16.32 -9.51
N PHE A 49 11.71 -15.18 -9.68
CA PHE A 49 12.24 -13.88 -9.31
C PHE A 49 11.12 -12.94 -8.90
N HIS A 50 11.50 -11.86 -8.22
CA HIS A 50 10.58 -10.81 -7.82
C HIS A 50 10.78 -9.57 -8.69
N MET A 51 9.68 -8.91 -9.04
CA MET A 51 9.67 -7.68 -9.82
C MET A 51 8.60 -6.70 -9.32
N SER A 52 8.68 -5.44 -9.74
CA SER A 52 7.67 -4.43 -9.41
C SER A 52 6.39 -4.64 -10.24
N LEU A 53 5.22 -4.41 -9.62
CA LEU A 53 3.90 -4.53 -10.28
C LEU A 53 3.78 -3.65 -11.54
N GLN A 54 4.38 -2.46 -11.53
CA GLN A 54 4.33 -1.52 -12.66
C GLN A 54 5.00 -2.08 -13.92
N ASP A 55 6.06 -2.86 -13.73
CA ASP A 55 6.85 -3.40 -14.82
C ASP A 55 6.21 -4.65 -15.45
N ILE A 56 5.07 -5.14 -14.91
CA ILE A 56 4.34 -6.31 -15.47
C ILE A 56 3.89 -6.05 -16.90
N LYS A 57 3.43 -4.84 -17.21
CA LYS A 57 3.02 -4.48 -18.58
C LYS A 57 4.21 -4.60 -19.53
N LYS A 58 5.38 -4.08 -19.13
CA LYS A 58 6.63 -4.17 -19.91
C LYS A 58 7.09 -5.61 -20.07
N LEU A 59 7.06 -6.40 -19.00
CA LEU A 59 7.40 -7.82 -19.05
C LEU A 59 6.47 -8.57 -19.99
N ARG A 60 5.16 -8.29 -19.98
CA ARG A 60 4.20 -8.94 -20.90
C ARG A 60 4.49 -8.64 -22.36
N HIS A 61 4.94 -7.43 -22.69
CA HIS A 61 5.36 -7.11 -24.05
C HIS A 61 6.61 -7.89 -24.44
N LEU A 62 7.66 -7.88 -23.59
CA LEU A 62 8.90 -8.61 -23.85
C LEU A 62 8.71 -10.13 -23.88
N ALA A 63 7.80 -10.65 -23.06
CA ALA A 63 7.49 -12.08 -23.00
C ALA A 63 6.90 -12.63 -24.31
N ARG A 64 6.43 -11.76 -25.22
CA ARG A 64 6.00 -12.19 -26.56
C ARG A 64 7.18 -12.43 -27.51
N ASP A 65 8.27 -11.70 -27.31
CA ASP A 65 9.47 -11.81 -28.12
C ASP A 65 10.43 -12.88 -27.58
N LEU A 66 10.25 -13.27 -26.31
CA LEU A 66 11.02 -14.31 -25.65
C LEU A 66 10.29 -15.65 -25.77
N ASP A 67 10.98 -16.68 -26.24
CA ASP A 67 10.50 -18.08 -26.22
C ASP A 67 10.60 -18.66 -24.79
N ALA A 68 9.82 -18.07 -23.87
CA ALA A 68 9.82 -18.38 -22.45
C ALA A 68 8.40 -18.37 -21.89
N ARG A 69 8.10 -19.36 -21.04
CA ARG A 69 6.81 -19.45 -20.36
C ARG A 69 6.90 -18.71 -19.03
N PHE A 70 6.09 -17.67 -18.87
CA PHE A 70 6.00 -16.91 -17.63
C PHE A 70 4.74 -17.30 -16.85
N SER A 71 4.90 -17.69 -15.59
CA SER A 71 3.84 -18.00 -14.66
C SER A 71 3.84 -17.00 -13.50
N PHE A 72 2.73 -16.33 -13.28
CA PHE A 72 2.57 -15.35 -12.20
C PHE A 72 1.97 -16.05 -10.97
N LYS A 73 2.79 -16.47 -10.00
CA LYS A 73 2.31 -17.25 -8.84
C LYS A 73 1.53 -16.42 -7.83
N ARG A 74 2.10 -15.30 -7.38
CA ARG A 74 1.44 -14.43 -6.38
C ARG A 74 2.08 -13.07 -6.32
N GLY A 75 1.24 -12.03 -6.31
CA GLY A 75 1.66 -10.69 -5.96
C GLY A 75 1.59 -10.48 -4.45
N THR A 76 2.65 -9.96 -3.87
CA THR A 76 2.75 -9.62 -2.45
C THR A 76 3.06 -8.12 -2.36
N GLY A 77 2.19 -7.34 -1.70
CA GLY A 77 2.41 -5.91 -1.54
C GLY A 77 1.16 -5.14 -1.12
N ALA A 78 1.31 -3.83 -0.91
CA ALA A 78 0.24 -2.91 -0.52
C ALA A 78 -1.07 -3.09 -1.31
N PRO A 79 -1.09 -3.23 -2.65
CA PRO A 79 -2.36 -3.39 -3.39
C PRO A 79 -3.05 -4.74 -3.14
N PHE A 80 -2.31 -5.80 -2.82
CA PHE A 80 -2.90 -7.11 -2.49
C PHE A 80 -3.41 -7.16 -1.04
N LEU A 81 -2.71 -6.49 -0.12
CA LEU A 81 -3.19 -6.29 1.26
C LEU A 81 -4.42 -5.37 1.29
N MET A 82 -4.42 -4.26 0.55
CA MET A 82 -5.58 -3.36 0.42
C MET A 82 -6.78 -4.08 -0.20
N LYS A 83 -6.59 -4.87 -1.27
CA LYS A 83 -7.68 -5.66 -1.86
C LYS A 83 -8.25 -6.69 -0.87
N ARG A 84 -7.39 -7.30 -0.04
CA ARG A 84 -7.83 -8.22 1.01
C ARG A 84 -8.51 -7.50 2.18
N ALA A 85 -8.05 -6.31 2.54
CA ALA A 85 -8.65 -5.46 3.58
C ALA A 85 -10.02 -4.93 3.15
N TRP A 86 -10.18 -4.52 1.89
CA TRP A 86 -11.46 -4.07 1.35
C TRP A 86 -12.50 -5.20 1.28
N ASN A 87 -12.06 -6.43 1.01
CA ASN A 87 -12.94 -7.59 0.99
C ASN A 87 -13.32 -8.08 2.40
N ASN A 88 -12.74 -7.49 3.45
CA ASN A 88 -13.08 -7.77 4.84
C ASN A 88 -13.77 -6.55 5.45
N ASN A 89 -15.11 -6.58 5.48
CA ASN A 89 -15.93 -5.51 6.07
C ASN A 89 -15.52 -5.18 7.52
N GLY A 90 -14.91 -6.13 8.26
CA GLY A 90 -14.43 -5.90 9.62
C GLY A 90 -13.30 -4.87 9.71
N PHE A 91 -12.42 -4.77 8.71
CA PHE A 91 -11.34 -3.78 8.73
C PHE A 91 -11.87 -2.36 8.46
N VAL A 92 -12.82 -2.24 7.53
CA VAL A 92 -13.50 -0.97 7.23
C VAL A 92 -14.32 -0.53 8.45
N LEU A 93 -15.09 -1.44 9.05
CA LEU A 93 -15.88 -1.16 10.25
C LEU A 93 -14.97 -0.74 11.43
N GLY A 94 -13.84 -1.43 11.62
CA GLY A 94 -12.86 -1.09 12.64
C GLY A 94 -12.21 0.28 12.43
N MET A 95 -11.91 0.65 11.19
CA MET A 95 -11.40 1.98 10.85
C MET A 95 -12.43 3.08 11.16
N PHE A 96 -13.69 2.91 10.76
CA PHE A 96 -14.76 3.84 11.09
C PHE A 96 -14.97 3.96 12.60
N LEU A 97 -14.99 2.83 13.32
CA LEU A 97 -15.14 2.81 14.77
C LEU A 97 -13.96 3.49 15.47
N PHE A 98 -12.73 3.29 14.99
CA PHE A 98 -11.54 3.94 15.52
C PHE A 98 -11.64 5.47 15.39
N PHE A 99 -12.00 5.98 14.22
CA PHE A 99 -12.22 7.42 14.04
C PHE A 99 -13.39 7.92 14.89
N PHE A 100 -14.49 7.16 14.98
CA PHE A 100 -15.64 7.52 15.82
C PHE A 100 -15.24 7.66 17.29
N VAL A 101 -14.49 6.70 17.83
CA VAL A 101 -13.97 6.75 19.21
C VAL A 101 -12.99 7.89 19.38
N LEU A 102 -12.08 8.12 18.42
CA LEU A 102 -11.16 9.26 18.45
C LEU A 102 -11.90 10.60 18.47
N PHE A 103 -12.94 10.78 17.64
CA PHE A 103 -13.77 11.98 17.64
C PHE A 103 -14.53 12.14 18.95
N MET A 104 -15.06 11.05 19.51
CA MET A 104 -15.76 11.10 20.79
C MET A 104 -14.80 11.51 21.93
N LEU A 105 -13.62 10.90 22.01
CA LEU A 105 -12.59 11.28 22.99
C LEU A 105 -12.06 12.70 22.75
N SER A 106 -11.88 13.13 21.50
CA SER A 106 -11.42 14.48 21.18
C SER A 106 -12.43 15.54 21.60
N ASN A 107 -13.74 15.24 21.49
CA ASN A 107 -14.79 16.12 22.02
C ASN A 107 -14.79 16.17 23.54
N ILE A 108 -14.38 15.11 24.24
CA ILE A 108 -14.21 15.14 25.72
C ILE A 108 -13.05 16.07 26.10
N VAL A 109 -11.95 16.07 25.34
CA VAL A 109 -10.82 16.98 25.58
C VAL A 109 -11.18 18.44 25.29
N TRP A 110 -12.07 18.70 24.33
CA TRP A 110 -12.61 20.04 24.01
C TRP A 110 -13.90 20.39 24.77
N GLY A 111 -14.41 19.49 25.59
CA GLY A 111 -15.56 19.70 26.45
C GLY A 111 -15.15 20.45 27.69
N ILE A 112 -15.02 21.78 27.58
CA ILE A 112 -15.04 22.66 28.75
C ILE A 112 -16.45 22.57 29.33
N ASN A 113 -16.65 21.57 30.19
CA ASN A 113 -17.89 21.39 30.90
C ASN A 113 -17.92 22.44 32.02
N ILE A 114 -18.45 23.63 31.75
CA ILE A 114 -18.77 24.63 32.76
C ILE A 114 -20.04 24.15 33.49
N ASN A 115 -19.94 23.03 34.20
CA ASN A 115 -20.95 22.62 35.17
C ASN A 115 -20.68 23.38 36.46
N GLY A 116 -21.31 24.55 36.62
CA GLY A 116 -21.32 25.27 37.89
C GLY A 116 -21.37 26.80 37.85
N ALA A 117 -21.84 27.46 36.77
CA ALA A 117 -22.03 28.91 36.79
C ALA A 117 -23.50 29.26 37.02
N SER A 118 -23.76 30.11 38.03
CA SER A 118 -25.05 30.77 38.22
C SER A 118 -25.41 31.63 37.00
N PRO A 119 -26.71 31.75 36.64
CA PRO A 119 -27.17 32.44 35.42
C PRO A 119 -26.69 33.89 35.24
N GLU A 120 -26.27 34.54 36.32
CA GLU A 120 -25.81 35.92 36.31
C GLU A 120 -24.37 36.09 35.78
N THR A 121 -23.53 35.06 35.89
CA THR A 121 -22.12 35.12 35.47
C THR A 121 -21.95 34.85 33.97
N GLU A 122 -22.83 34.04 33.40
CA GLU A 122 -22.83 33.66 31.97
C GLU A 122 -23.10 34.88 31.06
N HIS A 123 -23.95 35.80 31.52
CA HIS A 123 -24.28 37.03 30.77
C HIS A 123 -23.14 38.05 30.76
N GLN A 124 -22.31 38.10 31.80
CA GLN A 124 -21.14 38.99 31.83
C GLN A 124 -19.98 38.45 31.00
N ILE A 125 -19.76 37.12 31.03
CA ILE A 125 -18.69 36.47 30.27
C ILE A 125 -18.98 36.52 28.76
N SER A 126 -20.25 36.31 28.36
CA SER A 126 -20.66 36.40 26.94
C SER A 126 -20.43 37.81 26.37
N LYS A 127 -20.64 38.86 27.19
CA LYS A 127 -20.50 40.27 26.78
C LYS A 127 -19.05 40.73 26.66
N GLU A 128 -18.13 40.14 27.43
CA GLU A 128 -16.69 40.44 27.35
C GLU A 128 -15.99 39.61 26.25
N LEU A 129 -16.49 38.41 25.94
CA LEU A 129 -16.01 37.60 24.82
C LEU A 129 -16.35 38.23 23.45
N ASP A 130 -17.55 38.80 23.28
CA ASP A 130 -17.93 39.55 22.06
C ASP A 130 -17.10 40.81 21.83
N LYS A 131 -16.42 41.31 22.86
CA LYS A 131 -15.48 42.44 22.76
C LYS A 131 -14.07 42.02 22.32
N MET A 132 -13.71 40.75 22.47
CA MET A 132 -12.37 40.24 22.18
C MET A 132 -12.24 39.54 20.82
N GLY A 133 -13.37 39.19 20.17
CA GLY A 133 -13.42 38.74 18.77
C GLY A 133 -13.37 37.22 18.59
#